data_AF-A0A3S3P552-F1
#
_entry.id   AF-A0A3S3P552-F1
#
_cell.length_a   1.000
_cell.length_b   1.000
_cell.length_c   1.000
_cell.angle_alpha   90.00
_cell.angle_beta   90.00
_cell.angle_gamma   90.00
#
_symmetry.space_group_name_H-M   'P 1'
#
loop_
_entity.id
_entity.type
_entity.pdbx_description
1 polymer ?
#
loop_
_entity_poly.entity_id
_entity_poly.type
_entity_poly.pdbx_seq_one_letter_code
_entity_poly.pdbx_strand_id
1 'polypeptide(L)'
;MKGDARERLDEIITRYLDENNINEKTLCKVRWDFYNSVFFAITVVTTIGYGHLSPSTSLGRLFCIVYALFGIPMTGILLGAIGDRFSRCFLDKVHKVRKRNDKRRTNKLIVLKHALLYFVPWFIVFLILPAFIFNLTENWSFLEGFYYSFVTLSTIGFGDYVAGQFDKDWARYYRIVVVLWIIFGLAYLSMILNFISQGFRSHHLSNVMNSLRRMSAPPLHSRFRSHASRQHVNIKIIRKATQFESL
;
A
#
# COMPACT_ATOMS: atom_id res chain seq x y z
N MET A 1 3.38 36.94 -11.05
CA MET A 1 4.32 36.36 -12.03
C MET A 1 3.85 35.07 -12.72
N LYS A 2 3.11 34.13 -12.07
CA LYS A 2 2.59 32.92 -12.76
C LYS A 2 1.37 33.15 -13.69
N GLY A 3 0.65 34.26 -13.53
CA GLY A 3 -0.52 34.62 -14.37
C GLY A 3 -0.14 35.05 -15.79
N ASP A 4 0.83 35.97 -15.91
CA ASP A 4 1.28 36.54 -17.19
C ASP A 4 1.83 35.48 -18.17
N ALA A 5 2.53 34.45 -17.67
CA ALA A 5 3.01 33.36 -18.51
C ALA A 5 1.88 32.42 -19.01
N ARG A 6 0.80 32.25 -18.24
CA ARG A 6 -0.36 31.45 -18.65
C ARG A 6 -1.20 32.18 -19.69
N GLU A 7 -1.45 33.47 -19.48
CA GLU A 7 -2.19 34.30 -20.44
C GLU A 7 -1.48 34.37 -21.80
N ARG A 8 -0.15 34.54 -21.82
CA ARG A 8 0.63 34.50 -23.06
C ARG A 8 0.59 33.13 -23.75
N LEU A 9 0.59 32.05 -22.97
CA LEU A 9 0.49 30.70 -23.52
C LEU A 9 -0.90 30.45 -24.11
N ASP A 10 -1.95 30.91 -23.43
CA ASP A 10 -3.33 30.80 -23.89
C ASP A 10 -3.54 31.62 -25.18
N GLU A 11 -2.92 32.80 -25.31
CA GLU A 11 -2.90 33.58 -26.55
C GLU A 11 -2.19 32.85 -27.70
N ILE A 12 -1.02 32.27 -27.45
CA ILE A 12 -0.26 31.51 -28.46
C ILE A 12 -1.05 30.27 -28.92
N ILE A 13 -1.65 29.54 -27.97
CA ILE A 13 -2.49 28.39 -28.26
C ILE A 13 -3.73 28.82 -29.06
N THR A 14 -4.37 29.92 -28.68
CA THR A 14 -5.56 30.44 -29.38
C THR A 14 -5.21 30.82 -30.83
N ARG A 15 -4.07 31.49 -31.05
CA ARG A 15 -3.59 31.81 -32.40
C ARG A 15 -3.29 30.57 -33.24
N TYR A 16 -2.64 29.56 -32.64
CA TYR A 16 -2.32 28.31 -33.33
C TYR A 16 -3.57 27.49 -33.67
N LEU A 17 -4.57 27.48 -32.79
CA LEU A 17 -5.83 26.77 -33.03
C LEU A 17 -6.64 27.42 -34.16
N ASP A 18 -6.65 28.75 -34.22
CA ASP A 18 -7.31 29.52 -35.27
C ASP A 18 -6.60 29.31 -36.63
N GLU A 19 -5.27 29.35 -36.63
CA GLU A 19 -4.43 29.14 -37.83
C GLU A 19 -4.60 27.73 -38.43
N ASN A 20 -4.85 26.71 -37.61
CA ASN A 20 -5.04 25.33 -38.06
C ASN A 20 -6.52 24.92 -38.20
N ASN A 21 -7.47 25.85 -38.05
CA ASN A 21 -8.92 25.59 -38.13
C ASN A 21 -9.40 24.49 -37.15
N ILE A 22 -8.69 24.32 -36.01
CA ILE A 22 -9.02 23.32 -35.00
C ILE A 22 -10.06 23.91 -34.06
N ASN A 23 -11.32 23.55 -34.28
CA ASN A 23 -12.40 24.02 -33.42
C ASN A 23 -12.26 23.48 -31.97
N GLU A 24 -12.81 24.24 -31.01
CA GLU A 24 -12.79 23.88 -29.58
C GLU A 24 -13.41 22.50 -29.30
N LYS A 25 -14.38 22.08 -30.12
CA LYS A 25 -15.01 20.74 -30.03
C LYS A 25 -14.03 19.62 -30.37
N THR A 26 -13.15 19.81 -31.35
CA THR A 26 -12.09 18.86 -31.74
C THR A 26 -11.05 18.78 -30.64
N LEU A 27 -10.64 19.91 -30.06
CA LEU A 27 -9.71 19.92 -28.93
C LEU A 27 -10.29 19.22 -27.70
N CYS A 28 -11.57 19.46 -27.38
CA CYS A 28 -12.27 18.77 -26.31
C CYS A 28 -12.36 17.25 -26.56
N LYS A 29 -12.64 16.84 -27.80
CA LYS A 29 -12.67 15.43 -28.22
C LYS A 29 -11.31 14.74 -28.14
N VAL A 30 -10.23 15.46 -28.42
CA VAL A 30 -8.85 14.96 -28.25
C VAL A 30 -8.49 14.87 -26.76
N ARG A 31 -8.88 15.86 -25.96
CA ARG A 31 -8.60 15.88 -24.51
C ARG A 31 -9.39 14.80 -23.75
N TRP A 32 -10.63 14.54 -24.14
CA TRP A 32 -11.51 13.52 -23.58
C TRP A 32 -11.77 12.38 -24.58
N ASP A 33 -10.69 11.74 -25.03
CA ASP A 33 -10.78 10.46 -25.73
C ASP A 33 -11.10 9.32 -24.75
N PHE A 34 -11.37 8.11 -25.27
CA PHE A 34 -11.70 6.96 -24.42
C PHE A 34 -10.58 6.63 -23.42
N TYR A 35 -9.31 6.71 -23.86
CA TYR A 35 -8.17 6.44 -22.99
C TYR A 35 -8.08 7.45 -21.86
N ASN A 36 -8.07 8.74 -22.17
CA ASN A 36 -7.99 9.83 -21.20
C ASN A 36 -9.17 9.78 -20.22
N SER A 37 -10.35 9.34 -20.68
CA SER A 37 -11.52 9.14 -19.82
C SER A 37 -11.33 7.98 -18.84
N VAL A 38 -10.83 6.82 -19.30
CA VAL A 38 -10.53 5.66 -18.44
C VAL A 38 -9.37 5.97 -17.50
N PHE A 39 -8.32 6.62 -18.00
CA PHE A 39 -7.15 7.03 -17.23
C PHE A 39 -7.54 8.04 -16.14
N PHE A 40 -8.38 9.02 -16.47
CA PHE A 40 -8.98 9.92 -15.49
C PHE A 40 -9.79 9.16 -14.44
N ALA A 41 -10.69 8.27 -14.84
CA ALA A 41 -11.50 7.49 -13.92
C ALA A 41 -10.65 6.66 -12.95
N ILE A 42 -9.63 5.96 -13.46
CA ILE A 42 -8.69 5.17 -12.65
C ILE A 42 -7.93 6.08 -11.69
N THR A 43 -7.35 7.18 -12.16
CA THR A 43 -6.56 8.09 -11.31
C THR A 43 -7.38 8.78 -10.23
N VAL A 44 -8.68 8.98 -10.43
CA VAL A 44 -9.60 9.46 -9.38
C VAL A 44 -9.81 8.40 -8.31
N VAL A 45 -10.18 7.16 -8.68
CA VAL A 45 -10.48 6.12 -7.68
C VAL A 45 -9.24 5.58 -6.97
N THR A 46 -8.07 5.64 -7.61
CA THR A 46 -6.78 5.31 -7.01
C THR A 46 -6.15 6.47 -6.24
N THR A 47 -6.83 7.62 -6.18
CA THR A 47 -6.38 8.84 -5.50
C THR A 47 -5.02 9.36 -5.96
N ILE A 48 -4.60 9.04 -7.20
CA ILE A 48 -3.40 9.62 -7.82
C ILE A 48 -3.68 11.07 -8.20
N GLY A 49 -4.78 11.31 -8.93
CA GLY A 49 -5.30 12.65 -9.18
C GLY A 49 -4.31 13.64 -9.82
N TYR A 50 -3.62 13.27 -10.90
CA TYR A 50 -2.62 14.13 -11.58
C TYR A 50 -3.08 15.56 -11.91
N GLY A 51 -4.38 15.82 -12.07
CA GLY A 51 -4.90 17.17 -12.31
C GLY A 51 -4.69 17.73 -13.73
N HIS A 52 -3.84 17.11 -14.57
CA HIS A 52 -3.71 17.47 -16.00
C HIS A 52 -5.03 17.33 -16.78
N LEU A 53 -5.91 16.42 -16.34
CA LEU A 53 -7.29 16.28 -16.79
C LEU A 53 -8.23 16.47 -15.61
N SER A 54 -9.18 17.40 -15.75
CA SER A 54 -10.19 17.67 -14.72
C SER A 54 -11.51 18.16 -15.34
N PRO A 55 -12.66 17.83 -14.73
CA PRO A 55 -13.96 18.28 -15.22
C PRO A 55 -14.11 19.79 -15.03
N SER A 56 -14.29 20.51 -16.14
CA SER A 56 -14.55 21.95 -16.13
C SER A 56 -16.02 22.30 -15.89
N THR A 57 -16.95 21.41 -16.25
CA THR A 57 -18.39 21.63 -16.15
C THR A 57 -18.92 21.39 -14.72
N SER A 58 -19.92 22.17 -14.30
CA SER A 58 -20.56 22.02 -12.99
C SER A 58 -21.13 20.61 -12.79
N LEU A 59 -21.79 20.07 -13.83
CA LEU A 59 -22.33 18.71 -13.82
C LEU A 59 -21.23 17.64 -13.74
N GLY A 60 -20.14 17.79 -14.50
CA GLY A 60 -19.02 16.87 -14.47
C GLY A 60 -18.32 16.83 -13.11
N ARG A 61 -18.21 17.98 -12.44
CA ARG A 61 -17.69 18.07 -11.06
C ARG A 61 -18.59 17.34 -10.08
N LEU A 62 -19.92 17.55 -10.16
CA LEU A 62 -20.88 16.84 -9.31
C LEU A 62 -20.80 15.32 -9.51
N PHE A 63 -20.75 14.87 -10.76
CA PHE A 63 -20.56 13.46 -11.09
C PHE A 63 -19.25 12.90 -10.51
N CYS A 64 -18.15 13.64 -10.65
CA CYS A 64 -16.84 13.24 -10.11
C CYS A 64 -16.87 13.09 -8.58
N ILE A 65 -17.60 13.96 -7.86
CA ILE A 65 -17.76 13.86 -6.40
C ILE A 65 -18.45 12.54 -6.03
N VAL A 66 -19.59 12.24 -6.66
CA VAL A 66 -20.34 11.00 -6.38
C VAL A 66 -19.51 9.77 -6.77
N TYR A 67 -18.82 9.82 -7.90
CA TYR A 67 -17.96 8.75 -8.36
C TYR A 67 -16.80 8.46 -7.39
N ALA A 68 -16.11 9.50 -6.91
CA ALA A 68 -15.02 9.37 -5.95
C ALA A 68 -15.49 8.85 -4.59
N LEU A 69 -16.68 9.28 -4.13
CA LEU A 69 -17.26 8.88 -2.84
C LEU A 69 -17.40 7.36 -2.71
N PHE A 70 -17.83 6.67 -3.77
CA PHE A 70 -17.97 5.21 -3.78
C PHE A 70 -16.73 4.50 -4.32
N GLY A 71 -16.05 5.09 -5.32
CA GLY A 71 -14.92 4.47 -6.00
C GLY A 71 -13.67 4.34 -5.13
N ILE A 72 -13.36 5.36 -4.32
CA ILE A 72 -12.17 5.34 -3.44
C ILE A 72 -12.30 4.25 -2.36
N PRO A 73 -13.39 4.15 -1.59
CA PRO A 73 -13.56 3.05 -0.63
C PRO A 73 -13.52 1.67 -1.29
N MET A 74 -14.17 1.50 -2.44
CA MET A 74 -14.18 0.23 -3.17
C MET A 74 -12.76 -0.17 -3.60
N THR A 75 -11.98 0.79 -4.11
CA THR A 75 -10.57 0.57 -4.48
C THR A 75 -9.73 0.24 -3.26
N GLY A 76 -9.92 0.94 -2.14
CA GLY A 76 -9.25 0.64 -0.87
C GLY A 76 -9.51 -0.78 -0.37
N ILE A 77 -10.76 -1.25 -0.43
CA ILE A 77 -11.12 -2.63 -0.06
C ILE A 77 -10.47 -3.63 -1.02
N LEU A 78 -10.50 -3.37 -2.33
CA LEU A 78 -9.89 -4.24 -3.33
C LEU A 78 -8.38 -4.36 -3.12
N LEU A 79 -7.69 -3.22 -2.99
CA LEU A 79 -6.25 -3.17 -2.72
C LEU A 79 -5.92 -3.87 -1.41
N GLY A 80 -6.70 -3.60 -0.35
CA GLY A 80 -6.56 -4.26 0.94
C GLY A 80 -6.66 -5.79 0.83
N ALA A 81 -7.70 -6.30 0.16
CA ALA A 81 -7.90 -7.74 -0.06
C ALA A 81 -6.78 -8.40 -0.87
N ILE A 82 -6.29 -7.71 -1.91
CA ILE A 82 -5.16 -8.15 -2.73
C ILE A 82 -3.88 -8.20 -1.87
N GLY A 83 -3.56 -7.10 -1.19
CA GLY A 83 -2.36 -6.99 -0.34
C GLY A 83 -2.35 -8.01 0.79
N ASP A 84 -3.53 -8.32 1.34
CA ASP A 84 -3.73 -9.37 2.33
C ASP A 84 -3.44 -10.78 1.79
N ARG A 85 -3.94 -11.09 0.59
CA ARG A 85 -3.73 -12.40 -0.03
C ARG A 85 -2.26 -12.63 -0.34
N PHE A 86 -1.58 -11.61 -0.87
CA PHE A 86 -0.14 -11.69 -1.12
C PHE A 86 0.68 -11.78 0.19
N SER A 87 0.33 -10.97 1.19
CA SER A 87 0.98 -11.01 2.51
C SER A 87 0.87 -12.38 3.17
N ARG A 88 -0.30 -13.04 3.09
CA ARG A 88 -0.49 -14.41 3.60
C ARG A 88 0.38 -15.42 2.84
N CYS A 89 0.39 -15.38 1.51
CA CYS A 89 1.28 -16.24 0.70
C CYS A 89 2.77 -16.07 1.06
N PHE A 90 3.21 -14.83 1.33
CA PHE A 90 4.57 -14.55 1.79
C PHE A 90 4.84 -15.18 3.16
N LEU A 91 3.96 -14.94 4.14
CA LEU A 91 4.10 -15.48 5.49
C LEU A 91 4.07 -17.02 5.50
N ASP A 92 3.21 -17.65 4.69
CA ASP A 92 3.13 -19.10 4.55
C ASP A 92 4.43 -19.69 3.99
N LYS A 93 5.04 -19.04 2.99
CA LYS A 93 6.36 -19.42 2.46
C LYS A 93 7.43 -19.30 3.54
N VAL A 94 7.45 -18.20 4.29
CA VAL A 94 8.41 -17.99 5.40
C VAL A 94 8.20 -19.03 6.51
N HIS A 95 6.94 -19.35 6.85
CA HIS A 95 6.60 -20.36 7.84
C HIS A 95 6.99 -21.78 7.38
N LYS A 96 6.82 -22.10 6.10
CA LYS A 96 7.25 -23.39 5.53
C LYS A 96 8.76 -23.54 5.53
N VAL A 97 9.50 -22.47 5.19
CA VAL A 97 10.97 -22.43 5.30
C VAL A 97 11.40 -22.57 6.77
N ARG A 98 10.71 -21.92 7.69
CA ARG A 98 10.97 -22.00 9.13
C ARG A 98 10.74 -23.40 9.71
N LYS A 99 9.66 -24.09 9.33
CA LYS A 99 9.36 -25.46 9.78
C LYS A 99 10.41 -26.48 9.31
N ARG A 100 11.08 -26.19 8.18
CA ARG A 100 12.14 -27.04 7.63
C ARG A 100 13.48 -26.88 8.35
N ASN A 101 13.68 -25.79 9.10
CA ASN A 101 14.94 -25.45 9.76
C ASN A 101 14.76 -25.44 11.29
N ASP A 102 14.69 -26.65 11.87
CA ASP A 102 14.24 -26.91 13.25
C ASP A 102 15.30 -26.65 14.34
N LYS A 103 15.94 -25.47 14.33
CA LYS A 103 16.74 -25.00 15.48
C LYS A 103 16.24 -23.63 15.97
N ARG A 104 15.55 -23.71 17.12
CA ARG A 104 15.04 -22.76 18.13
C ARG A 104 15.58 -21.31 18.27
N ARG A 105 16.41 -20.78 17.37
CA ARG A 105 16.89 -19.38 17.42
C ARG A 105 16.47 -18.65 16.15
N THR A 106 15.19 -18.30 16.07
CA THR A 106 14.70 -17.43 14.98
C THR A 106 15.21 -16.02 15.22
N ASN A 107 16.38 -15.71 14.66
CA ASN A 107 16.86 -14.33 14.61
C ASN A 107 15.87 -13.54 13.77
N LYS A 108 15.39 -12.39 14.29
CA LYS A 108 14.59 -11.40 13.52
C LYS A 108 15.20 -11.13 12.13
N LEU A 109 16.53 -11.23 12.03
CA LEU A 109 17.33 -11.15 10.81
C LEU A 109 16.90 -12.13 9.70
N ILE A 110 16.49 -13.36 10.00
CA ILE A 110 16.08 -14.35 8.98
C ILE A 110 14.74 -13.96 8.36
N VAL A 111 13.77 -13.54 9.19
CA VAL A 111 12.47 -13.05 8.72
C VAL A 111 12.64 -11.77 7.91
N LEU A 112 13.48 -10.85 8.40
CA LEU A 112 13.83 -9.62 7.69
C LEU A 112 14.51 -9.91 6.35
N LYS A 113 15.46 -10.85 6.30
CA LYS A 113 16.14 -11.25 5.05
C LYS A 113 15.16 -11.83 4.03
N HIS A 114 14.23 -12.69 4.43
CA HIS A 114 13.22 -13.22 3.51
C HIS A 114 12.23 -12.15 3.05
N ALA A 115 11.86 -11.21 3.93
CA ALA A 115 11.04 -10.07 3.54
C ALA A 115 11.76 -9.22 2.48
N LEU A 116 13.02 -8.84 2.73
CA LEU A 116 13.83 -8.10 1.77
C LEU A 116 13.97 -8.84 0.43
N LEU A 117 14.27 -10.14 0.47
CA LEU A 117 14.38 -10.96 -0.74
C LEU A 117 13.06 -11.03 -1.53
N TYR A 118 11.93 -10.96 -0.85
CA TYR A 118 10.62 -10.96 -1.51
C TYR A 118 10.27 -9.59 -2.08
N PHE A 119 10.42 -8.50 -1.32
CA PHE A 119 9.98 -7.15 -1.74
C PHE A 119 10.95 -6.46 -2.72
N VAL A 120 12.27 -6.61 -2.54
CA VAL A 120 13.26 -5.89 -3.35
C VAL A 120 13.15 -6.17 -4.86
N PRO A 121 12.97 -7.42 -5.32
CA PRO A 121 12.79 -7.68 -6.75
C PRO A 121 11.55 -7.00 -7.33
N TRP A 122 10.44 -6.96 -6.58
CA TRP A 122 9.23 -6.27 -7.02
C TRP A 122 9.42 -4.75 -7.08
N PHE A 123 10.21 -4.17 -6.17
CA PHE A 123 10.59 -2.76 -6.24
C PHE A 123 11.30 -2.43 -7.56
N ILE A 124 12.20 -3.31 -8.02
CA ILE A 124 12.88 -3.15 -9.32
C ILE A 124 11.87 -3.23 -10.47
N VAL A 125 10.97 -4.22 -10.44
CA VAL A 125 9.96 -4.42 -11.50
C VAL A 125 8.96 -3.27 -11.59
N PHE A 126 8.58 -2.65 -10.47
CA PHE A 126 7.55 -1.60 -10.45
C PHE A 126 8.08 -0.18 -10.51
N LEU A 127 9.37 0.08 -10.22
CA LEU A 127 9.95 1.42 -10.27
C LEU A 127 11.10 1.57 -11.26
N ILE A 128 12.02 0.61 -11.33
CA ILE A 128 13.23 0.74 -12.17
C ILE A 128 12.94 0.32 -13.61
N LEU A 129 12.27 -0.82 -13.81
CA LEU A 129 11.93 -1.31 -15.15
C LEU A 129 11.02 -0.31 -15.91
N PRO A 130 9.96 0.27 -15.33
CA PRO A 130 9.12 1.23 -16.01
C PRO A 130 9.86 2.53 -16.33
N ALA A 131 10.76 2.98 -15.43
CA ALA A 131 11.61 4.14 -15.70
C ALA A 131 12.45 3.99 -16.96
N PHE A 132 12.98 2.79 -17.20
CA PHE A 132 13.70 2.48 -18.43
C PHE A 132 12.78 2.47 -19.66
N ILE A 133 11.57 1.91 -19.54
CA ILE A 133 10.56 1.93 -20.62
C ILE A 133 10.16 3.37 -20.96
N PHE A 134 9.91 4.22 -19.96
CA PHE A 134 9.56 5.62 -20.14
C PHE A 134 10.69 6.41 -20.80
N ASN A 135 11.94 6.12 -20.45
CA ASN A 135 13.09 6.73 -21.11
C ASN A 135 13.13 6.45 -22.62
N LEU A 136 12.79 5.22 -23.03
CA LEU A 136 12.77 4.82 -24.44
C LEU A 136 11.53 5.31 -25.21
N THR A 137 10.40 5.52 -24.53
CA THR A 137 9.10 5.78 -25.19
C THR A 137 8.65 7.23 -25.11
N GLU A 138 8.83 7.88 -23.96
CA GLU A 138 8.36 9.25 -23.69
C GLU A 138 9.45 10.32 -23.93
N ASN A 139 10.66 9.90 -24.31
CA ASN A 139 11.85 10.75 -24.42
C ASN A 139 12.24 11.47 -23.11
N TRP A 140 11.83 10.93 -21.97
CA TRP A 140 12.25 11.43 -20.65
C TRP A 140 13.63 10.88 -20.31
N SER A 141 14.39 11.55 -19.45
CA SER A 141 15.57 10.96 -18.82
C SER A 141 15.15 9.78 -17.91
N PHE A 142 16.08 8.87 -17.63
CA PHE A 142 15.83 7.77 -16.71
C PHE A 142 15.37 8.26 -15.32
N LEU A 143 15.94 9.37 -14.84
CA LEU A 143 15.58 9.97 -13.56
C LEU A 143 14.14 10.49 -13.56
N GLU A 144 13.69 11.14 -14.64
CA GLU A 144 12.32 11.60 -14.81
C GLU A 144 11.33 10.42 -14.88
N GLY A 145 11.68 9.35 -15.60
CA GLY A 145 10.89 8.12 -15.62
C GLY A 145 10.78 7.43 -14.25
N PHE A 146 11.86 7.43 -13.47
CA PHE A 146 11.87 6.90 -12.10
C PHE A 146 11.05 7.79 -11.16
N TYR A 147 11.20 9.11 -11.28
CA TYR A 147 10.41 10.10 -10.55
C TYR A 147 8.92 9.93 -10.84
N TYR A 148 8.53 9.84 -12.11
CA TYR A 148 7.14 9.58 -12.51
C TYR A 148 6.63 8.27 -11.91
N SER A 149 7.42 7.19 -11.97
CA SER A 149 7.05 5.89 -11.40
C SER A 149 6.79 5.99 -9.90
N PHE A 150 7.68 6.66 -9.16
CA PHE A 150 7.53 6.85 -7.72
C PHE A 150 6.32 7.72 -7.39
N VAL A 151 6.18 8.91 -7.99
CA VAL A 151 5.08 9.86 -7.75
C VAL A 151 3.72 9.26 -8.09
N THR A 152 3.67 8.43 -9.13
CA THR A 152 2.47 7.72 -9.56
C THR A 152 2.08 6.63 -8.57
N LEU A 153 2.99 5.70 -8.27
CA LEU A 153 2.68 4.55 -7.43
C LEU A 153 2.52 4.90 -5.96
N SER A 154 3.15 5.99 -5.49
CA SER A 154 2.93 6.56 -4.16
C SER A 154 1.65 7.41 -4.05
N THR A 155 0.87 7.51 -5.13
CA THR A 155 -0.37 8.29 -5.24
C THR A 155 -0.19 9.78 -4.90
N ILE A 156 1.00 10.34 -5.14
CA ILE A 156 1.25 11.79 -4.99
C ILE A 156 0.68 12.53 -6.20
N GLY A 157 0.95 12.02 -7.41
CA GLY A 157 0.35 12.50 -8.66
C GLY A 157 0.47 14.00 -8.93
N PHE A 158 1.68 14.54 -9.06
CA PHE A 158 1.86 15.97 -9.39
C PHE A 158 1.31 16.35 -10.77
N GLY A 159 1.35 15.43 -11.74
CA GLY A 159 0.85 15.64 -13.10
C GLY A 159 1.73 16.51 -13.99
N ASP A 160 2.95 16.79 -13.55
CA ASP A 160 4.04 17.35 -14.34
C ASP A 160 4.54 16.38 -15.42
N TYR A 161 4.53 15.08 -15.10
CA TYR A 161 4.75 13.97 -16.02
C TYR A 161 3.52 13.08 -16.08
N VAL A 162 3.07 12.73 -17.29
CA VAL A 162 1.96 11.82 -17.53
C VAL A 162 2.25 10.99 -18.77
N ALA A 163 2.22 9.66 -18.63
CA ALA A 163 2.52 8.76 -19.73
C ALA A 163 1.35 8.63 -20.73
N GLY A 164 1.68 8.44 -22.00
CA GLY A 164 0.76 8.05 -23.07
C GLY A 164 0.09 9.21 -23.78
N GLN A 165 0.63 10.43 -23.66
CA GLN A 165 0.06 11.65 -24.23
C GLN A 165 0.40 11.88 -25.72
N PHE A 166 1.13 10.97 -26.35
CA PHE A 166 1.45 11.05 -27.79
C PHE A 166 0.40 10.33 -28.65
N ASP A 167 0.27 10.79 -29.89
CA ASP A 167 -0.62 10.22 -30.90
C ASP A 167 0.19 9.43 -31.95
N LYS A 168 0.43 8.14 -31.64
CA LYS A 168 1.12 7.18 -32.52
C LYS A 168 0.34 5.88 -32.57
N ASP A 169 0.45 5.09 -33.64
CA ASP A 169 -0.30 3.84 -33.79
C ASP A 169 -0.09 2.84 -32.64
N TRP A 170 1.16 2.72 -32.17
CA TRP A 170 1.52 1.85 -31.05
C TRP A 170 1.13 2.41 -29.67
N ALA A 171 0.68 3.67 -29.59
CA ALA A 171 0.30 4.33 -28.34
C ALA A 171 -0.84 3.58 -27.64
N ARG A 172 -1.78 2.97 -28.39
CA ARG A 172 -2.90 2.22 -27.80
C ARG A 172 -2.46 1.07 -26.91
N TYR A 173 -1.51 0.26 -27.38
CA TYR A 173 -0.98 -0.86 -26.61
C TYR A 173 -0.18 -0.38 -25.40
N TYR A 174 0.66 0.63 -25.61
CA TYR A 174 1.43 1.25 -24.54
C TYR A 174 0.55 1.81 -23.42
N ARG A 175 -0.50 2.55 -23.78
CA ARG A 175 -1.51 3.10 -22.86
C ARG A 175 -2.18 2.03 -22.00
N ILE A 176 -2.56 0.89 -22.59
CA ILE A 176 -3.13 -0.25 -21.85
C ILE A 176 -2.10 -0.82 -20.86
N VAL A 177 -0.85 -0.98 -21.30
CA VAL A 177 0.24 -1.47 -20.44
C VAL A 177 0.48 -0.53 -19.25
N VAL A 178 0.48 0.79 -19.46
CA VAL A 178 0.61 1.79 -18.38
C VAL A 178 -0.53 1.65 -17.37
N VAL A 179 -1.78 1.54 -17.83
CA VAL A 179 -2.94 1.36 -16.95
C VAL A 179 -2.82 0.08 -16.12
N LEU A 180 -2.47 -1.04 -16.74
CA LEU A 180 -2.27 -2.30 -16.03
C LEU A 180 -1.12 -2.19 -15.01
N TRP A 181 -0.01 -1.57 -15.40
CA TRP A 181 1.13 -1.33 -14.51
C TRP A 181 0.73 -0.52 -13.27
N ILE A 182 -0.07 0.55 -13.41
CA ILE A 182 -0.57 1.33 -12.27
C ILE A 182 -1.38 0.44 -11.32
N ILE A 183 -2.30 -0.37 -11.85
CA ILE A 183 -3.15 -1.27 -11.03
C ILE A 183 -2.28 -2.27 -10.24
N PHE A 184 -1.32 -2.92 -10.90
CA PHE A 184 -0.43 -3.88 -10.24
C PHE A 184 0.56 -3.22 -9.28
N GLY A 185 1.08 -2.04 -9.62
CA GLY A 185 1.98 -1.27 -8.77
C GLY A 185 1.31 -0.76 -7.50
N LEU A 186 0.04 -0.34 -7.58
CA LEU A 186 -0.75 0.03 -6.40
C LEU A 186 -1.09 -1.17 -5.52
N ALA A 187 -1.36 -2.33 -6.11
CA ALA A 187 -1.50 -3.57 -5.35
C ALA A 187 -0.20 -3.92 -4.60
N TYR A 188 0.96 -3.72 -5.21
CA TYR A 188 2.26 -3.87 -4.56
C TYR A 188 2.45 -2.87 -3.41
N LEU A 189 2.12 -1.59 -3.60
CA LEU A 189 2.19 -0.60 -2.51
C LEU A 189 1.27 -1.00 -1.35
N SER A 190 0.03 -1.42 -1.64
CA SER A 190 -0.91 -1.88 -0.61
C SER A 190 -0.36 -3.09 0.17
N MET A 191 0.31 -4.02 -0.50
CA MET A 191 0.99 -5.14 0.15
C MET A 191 2.08 -4.66 1.14
N ILE A 192 2.91 -3.70 0.75
CA ILE A 192 3.93 -3.11 1.64
C ILE A 192 3.27 -2.45 2.85
N LEU A 193 2.25 -1.62 2.63
CA LEU A 193 1.53 -0.93 3.70
C LEU A 193 0.87 -1.92 4.67
N ASN A 194 0.26 -2.99 4.16
CA ASN A 194 -0.32 -4.05 4.99
C ASN A 194 0.74 -4.79 5.80
N PHE A 195 1.90 -5.09 5.21
CA PHE A 195 3.01 -5.72 5.93
C PHE A 195 3.55 -4.82 7.06
N ILE A 196 3.75 -3.54 6.77
CA ILE A 196 4.19 -2.54 7.75
C ILE A 196 3.15 -2.39 8.87
N SER A 197 1.86 -2.30 8.51
CA SER A 197 0.74 -2.21 9.45
C SER A 197 0.66 -3.42 10.39
N GLN A 198 0.82 -4.64 9.85
CA GLN A 198 0.91 -5.86 10.66
C GLN A 198 2.12 -5.84 11.60
N GLY A 199 3.26 -5.33 11.12
CA GLY A 199 4.45 -5.10 11.94
C GLY A 199 4.18 -4.18 13.14
N PHE A 200 3.59 -3.00 12.91
CA PHE A 200 3.21 -2.06 13.97
C PHE A 200 2.21 -2.65 14.96
N ARG A 201 1.18 -3.34 14.45
CA ARG A 201 0.15 -3.99 15.27
C ARG A 201 0.75 -5.02 16.22
N SER A 202 1.76 -5.77 15.76
CA SER A 202 2.43 -6.80 16.58
C SER A 202 3.21 -6.24 17.78
N HIS A 203 3.83 -5.07 17.66
CA HIS A 203 4.65 -4.47 18.72
C HIS A 203 3.82 -3.65 19.72
N HIS A 204 2.80 -2.92 19.25
CA HIS A 204 2.00 -2.06 20.12
C HIS A 204 0.88 -2.82 20.85
N LEU A 205 0.11 -3.66 20.13
CA LEU A 205 -1.00 -4.38 20.77
C LEU A 205 -0.52 -5.46 21.74
N SER A 206 0.65 -6.07 21.52
CA SER A 206 1.20 -7.02 22.49
C SER A 206 1.56 -6.33 23.81
N ASN A 207 2.12 -5.12 23.77
CA ASN A 207 2.43 -4.34 24.96
C ASN A 207 1.16 -3.87 25.68
N VAL A 208 0.18 -3.34 24.97
CA VAL A 208 -1.10 -2.89 25.55
C VAL A 208 -1.91 -4.08 26.11
N MET A 209 -2.02 -5.17 25.35
CA MET A 209 -2.69 -6.40 25.79
C MET A 209 -2.01 -6.99 27.03
N ASN A 210 -0.67 -7.01 27.08
CA ASN A 210 0.05 -7.47 28.26
C ASN A 210 -0.18 -6.56 29.47
N SER A 211 -0.29 -5.25 29.28
CA SER A 211 -0.66 -4.31 30.36
C SER A 211 -2.08 -4.55 30.85
N LEU A 212 -3.06 -4.71 29.95
CA LEU A 212 -4.45 -5.02 30.32
C LEU A 212 -4.60 -6.39 30.99
N ARG A 213 -3.82 -7.38 30.54
CA ARG A 213 -3.81 -8.73 31.16
C ARG A 213 -3.18 -8.72 32.54
N ARG A 214 -2.19 -7.84 32.80
CA ARG A 214 -1.66 -7.62 34.16
C ARG A 214 -2.67 -6.91 35.06
N MET A 215 -3.46 -5.98 34.52
CA MET A 215 -4.51 -5.27 35.27
C MET A 215 -5.74 -6.13 35.56
N SER A 216 -6.09 -7.06 34.65
CA SER A 216 -7.24 -7.97 34.82
C SER A 216 -6.90 -9.32 35.42
N ALA A 217 -5.60 -9.62 35.66
CA ALA A 217 -5.22 -10.83 36.36
C ALA A 217 -5.77 -10.77 37.79
N PRO A 218 -6.70 -11.66 38.18
CA PRO A 218 -7.12 -11.73 39.57
C PRO A 218 -5.88 -12.05 40.43
N PRO A 219 -5.76 -11.52 41.66
CA PRO A 219 -4.60 -11.74 42.51
C PRO A 219 -4.39 -13.24 42.66
N LEU A 220 -3.37 -13.75 41.98
CA LEU A 220 -3.12 -15.18 41.89
C LEU A 220 -2.84 -15.70 43.30
N HIS A 221 -3.55 -16.77 43.60
CA HIS A 221 -3.58 -17.64 44.78
C HIS A 221 -2.21 -18.27 45.15
N SER A 222 -1.09 -17.56 44.94
CA SER A 222 0.27 -17.97 45.31
C SER A 222 0.50 -17.91 46.82
N ARG A 223 -0.32 -17.13 47.55
CA ARG A 223 -0.29 -17.08 49.02
C ARG A 223 -0.98 -18.27 49.71
N PHE A 224 -1.88 -18.97 49.02
CA PHE A 224 -2.60 -20.10 49.62
C PHE A 224 -1.93 -21.46 49.39
N ARG A 225 -1.11 -21.61 48.34
CA ARG A 225 -0.34 -22.84 48.12
C ARG A 225 0.78 -23.03 49.14
N SER A 226 1.38 -21.94 49.66
CA SER A 226 2.39 -22.06 50.71
C SER A 226 1.78 -22.41 52.08
N HIS A 227 0.54 -21.98 52.36
CA HIS A 227 -0.17 -22.35 53.59
C HIS A 227 -0.72 -23.78 53.57
N ALA A 228 -1.31 -24.24 52.46
CA ALA A 228 -1.79 -25.62 52.36
C ALA A 228 -0.64 -26.65 52.42
N SER A 229 0.52 -26.33 51.83
CA SER A 229 1.72 -27.17 51.91
C SER A 229 2.30 -27.22 53.32
N ARG A 230 2.30 -26.09 54.05
CA ARG A 230 2.75 -26.03 55.45
C ARG A 230 1.79 -26.77 56.41
N GLN A 231 0.48 -26.67 56.19
CA GLN A 231 -0.50 -27.39 57.02
C GLN A 231 -0.44 -28.91 56.80
N HIS A 232 -0.27 -29.38 55.56
CA HIS A 232 -0.09 -30.82 55.31
C HIS A 232 1.22 -31.39 55.86
N VAL A 233 2.29 -30.60 55.92
CA VAL A 233 3.56 -31.02 56.55
C VAL A 233 3.41 -31.11 58.08
N ASN A 234 2.79 -30.11 58.73
CA ASN A 234 2.57 -30.14 60.18
C ASN A 234 1.70 -31.32 60.65
N ILE A 235 0.64 -31.68 59.89
CA ILE A 235 -0.22 -32.82 60.22
C ILE A 235 0.54 -34.16 60.12
N LYS A 236 1.46 -34.30 59.16
CA LYS A 236 2.31 -35.50 59.03
C LYS A 236 3.33 -35.63 60.16
N ILE A 237 3.84 -34.52 60.68
CA ILE A 237 4.79 -34.52 61.81
C ILE A 237 4.06 -34.89 63.11
N ILE A 238 2.87 -34.33 63.35
CA ILE A 238 2.08 -34.62 64.55
C ILE A 238 1.68 -36.11 64.61
N ARG A 239 1.22 -36.70 63.49
CA ARG A 239 0.89 -38.15 63.44
C ARG A 239 2.08 -39.08 63.69
N LYS A 240 3.31 -38.65 63.35
CA LYS A 240 4.52 -39.43 63.63
C LYS A 240 4.93 -39.35 65.10
N ALA A 241 4.68 -38.22 65.77
CA ALA A 241 4.97 -38.07 67.19
C ALA A 241 4.03 -38.93 68.06
N THR A 242 2.74 -39.02 67.71
CA THR A 242 1.75 -39.80 68.49
C THR A 242 1.95 -41.33 68.40
N GLN A 243 2.66 -41.83 67.38
CA GLN A 243 3.00 -43.26 67.25
C GLN A 243 4.21 -43.68 68.10
N PHE A 244 5.01 -42.73 68.61
CA PHE A 244 6.18 -43.02 69.44
C PHE A 244 5.88 -43.02 70.94
N GLU A 245 4.74 -42.49 71.38
CA GLU A 245 4.33 -42.51 72.80
C GLU A 245 3.51 -43.77 73.18
N SER A 246 3.28 -44.69 72.25
CA SER A 246 2.51 -45.94 72.47
C SER A 246 3.37 -47.22 72.51
N LEU A 247 4.66 -47.08 72.83
CA LEU A 247 5.62 -48.17 73.09
C LEU A 247 6.28 -47.92 74.45
#